data_AF-A0A4Y2TWP8-F1
#
_entry.id   AF-A0A4Y2TWP8-F1
#
_cell.length_a   1.000
_cell.length_b   1.000
_cell.length_c   1.000
_cell.angle_alpha   90.00
_cell.angle_beta   90.00
_cell.angle_gamma   90.00
#
_symmetry.space_group_name_H-M   'P 1'
#
loop_
_entity.id
_entity.type
_entity.pdbx_description
1 polymer ?
#
loop_
_entity_poly.entity_id
_entity_poly.type
_entity_poly.pdbx_seq_one_letter_code
_entity_poly.pdbx_strand_id
1 'polypeptide(L)'
;MCQKCTQMLLNACVRNVRKCIKENRFLLQIKLSLEPSDEYRILSESRWHRLCVCGGESRSHRFSLEPRALGQVNVTVYGFSLEDDDEAVCGNEVTARLSARDAVSKQLLVEAEGFPKEEVFNYFVCPENTNGTYATEVDLLLPEDVVEGSGRAFVSVTGDLMGPALNGLASLVKLPVGCGEQ
;
A
#
# COMPACT_ATOMS: atom_id res chain seq x y z
N MET A 1 -17.73 6.55 -15.03
CA MET A 1 -17.50 5.17 -14.53
C MET A 1 -16.10 4.71 -14.92
N CYS A 2 -15.09 5.00 -14.09
CA CYS A 2 -13.76 4.41 -14.25
C CYS A 2 -13.76 3.04 -13.58
N GLN A 3 -13.93 1.99 -14.39
CA GLN A 3 -14.35 0.66 -13.94
C GLN A 3 -13.19 -0.35 -13.88
N LYS A 4 -11.94 0.12 -13.77
CA LYS A 4 -10.76 -0.75 -13.89
C LYS A 4 -9.69 -0.43 -12.85
N CYS A 5 -9.96 -0.73 -11.59
CA CYS A 5 -8.88 -0.89 -10.62
C CYS A 5 -7.83 -1.86 -11.17
N THR A 6 -6.57 -1.42 -11.15
CA THR A 6 -5.43 -2.14 -11.67
C THR A 6 -5.17 -3.31 -10.74
N GLN A 7 -5.15 -4.50 -11.32
CA GLN A 7 -4.77 -5.71 -10.59
C GLN A 7 -3.31 -5.63 -10.13
N MET A 8 -3.07 -6.02 -8.89
CA MET A 8 -1.74 -6.18 -8.31
C MET A 8 -1.38 -7.65 -8.15
N LEU A 9 -0.08 -7.95 -8.23
CA LEU A 9 0.48 -9.28 -8.00
C LEU A 9 1.28 -9.29 -6.71
N LEU A 10 0.79 -10.02 -5.72
CA LEU A 10 1.41 -10.15 -4.41
C LEU A 10 2.18 -11.47 -4.34
N ASN A 11 3.51 -11.38 -4.22
CA ASN A 11 4.38 -12.55 -4.10
C ASN A 11 4.51 -12.97 -2.62
N ALA A 12 3.88 -14.08 -2.24
CA ALA A 12 4.06 -14.70 -0.94
C ALA A 12 5.20 -15.72 -1.01
N CYS A 13 6.27 -15.50 -0.26
CA CYS A 13 7.46 -16.37 -0.24
C CYS A 13 7.57 -17.11 1.08
N VAL A 14 7.85 -18.42 1.00
CA VAL A 14 8.07 -19.28 2.15
C VAL A 14 9.45 -19.89 2.05
N ARG A 15 10.19 -19.87 3.17
CA ARG A 15 11.54 -20.39 3.26
C ARG A 15 11.63 -21.44 4.35
N ASN A 16 12.12 -22.62 4.00
CA ASN A 16 12.42 -23.66 4.98
C ASN A 16 13.87 -23.49 5.46
N VAL A 17 14.05 -23.01 6.69
CA VAL A 17 15.37 -22.75 7.28
C VAL A 17 16.04 -23.98 7.91
N ARG A 18 15.34 -25.12 8.01
CA ARG A 18 15.95 -26.35 8.51
C ARG A 18 16.86 -26.96 7.44
N LYS A 19 18.02 -27.48 7.85
CA LYS A 19 18.90 -28.27 6.97
C LYS A 19 18.25 -29.63 6.70
N CYS A 20 18.17 -30.04 5.44
CA CYS A 20 17.89 -31.45 5.12
C CYS A 20 18.98 -32.32 5.76
N ILE A 21 18.60 -33.22 6.67
CA ILE A 21 19.52 -34.23 7.20
C ILE A 21 19.91 -35.12 6.02
N LYS A 22 21.21 -35.33 5.79
CA LYS A 22 21.79 -35.83 4.53
C LYS A 22 21.30 -37.22 4.07
N GLU A 23 20.52 -37.94 4.86
CA GLU A 23 19.98 -39.26 4.50
C GLU A 23 18.47 -39.29 4.24
N ASN A 24 17.75 -38.18 4.45
CA ASN A 24 16.35 -38.06 4.04
C ASN A 24 16.03 -36.59 3.67
N ARG A 25 15.62 -36.37 2.41
CA ARG A 25 15.09 -35.06 1.95
C ARG A 25 13.73 -34.85 2.59
N PHE A 26 13.72 -34.29 3.79
CA PHE A 26 12.48 -33.94 4.47
C PHE A 26 11.86 -32.71 3.80
N LEU A 27 10.84 -32.94 2.98
CA LEU A 27 9.99 -31.87 2.44
C LEU A 27 9.09 -31.32 3.55
N LEU A 28 8.87 -30.01 3.55
CA LEU A 28 7.81 -29.41 4.37
C LEU A 28 6.65 -29.01 3.46
N GLN A 29 5.50 -29.63 3.70
CA GLN A 29 4.26 -29.28 3.02
C GLN A 29 3.62 -28.09 3.73
N ILE A 30 3.36 -27.02 2.98
CA ILE A 30 2.89 -25.74 3.51
C ILE A 30 1.67 -25.28 2.71
N LYS A 31 0.59 -24.97 3.43
CA LYS A 31 -0.58 -24.31 2.89
C LYS A 31 -0.46 -22.81 3.14
N LEU A 32 -0.33 -22.06 2.05
CA LEU A 32 -0.53 -20.62 2.05
C LEU A 32 -2.03 -20.32 1.94
N SER A 33 -2.54 -19.43 2.76
CA SER A 33 -3.93 -18.96 2.71
C SER A 33 -3.95 -17.44 2.84
N LEU A 34 -4.53 -16.78 1.85
CA LEU A 34 -4.81 -15.36 1.92
C LEU A 34 -6.09 -15.12 2.73
N GLU A 35 -6.07 -14.09 3.58
CA GLU A 35 -7.24 -13.62 4.31
C GLU A 35 -8.21 -12.90 3.35
N PRO A 36 -9.54 -13.09 3.45
CA PRO A 36 -10.50 -12.30 2.70
C PRO A 36 -10.78 -10.97 3.45
N SER A 37 -10.97 -9.89 2.71
CA SER A 37 -11.38 -8.59 3.21
C SER A 37 -12.34 -7.93 2.23
N ASP A 38 -13.15 -6.97 2.68
CA ASP A 38 -14.00 -6.16 1.81
C ASP A 38 -13.19 -5.07 1.07
N GLU A 39 -11.97 -4.77 1.54
CA GLU A 39 -11.07 -3.75 0.98
C GLU A 39 -10.39 -4.18 -0.33
N TYR A 40 -10.40 -5.48 -0.66
CA TYR A 40 -9.83 -6.02 -1.89
C TYR A 40 -10.55 -7.29 -2.35
N ARG A 41 -10.52 -7.54 -3.64
CA ARG A 41 -11.05 -8.74 -4.28
C ARG A 41 -9.91 -9.66 -4.72
N ILE A 42 -10.00 -10.94 -4.39
CA ILE A 42 -9.04 -11.95 -4.82
C ILE A 42 -9.40 -12.42 -6.24
N LEU A 43 -8.45 -12.31 -7.17
CA LEU A 43 -8.61 -12.70 -8.58
C LEU A 43 -8.00 -14.08 -8.90
N SER A 44 -7.10 -14.58 -8.05
CA SER A 44 -6.53 -15.93 -8.20
C SER A 44 -7.61 -17.02 -8.19
N GLU A 45 -7.35 -18.14 -8.89
CA GLU A 45 -8.24 -19.31 -8.94
C GLU A 45 -8.62 -19.84 -7.55
N SER A 46 -7.69 -19.76 -6.61
CA SER A 46 -7.89 -20.18 -5.23
C SER A 46 -7.31 -19.16 -4.24
N ARG A 47 -8.01 -18.98 -3.12
CA ARG A 47 -7.55 -18.19 -1.96
C ARG A 47 -6.40 -18.84 -1.19
N TRP A 48 -6.15 -20.12 -1.46
CA TRP A 48 -5.13 -20.91 -0.79
C TRP A 48 -4.36 -21.73 -1.82
N HIS A 49 -3.10 -21.99 -1.53
CA HIS A 49 -2.23 -22.79 -2.37
C HIS A 49 -1.31 -23.64 -1.51
N ARG A 50 -1.11 -24.90 -1.91
CA ARG A 50 -0.21 -25.82 -1.22
C ARG A 50 1.11 -25.88 -1.97
N LEU A 51 2.21 -25.81 -1.23
CA LEU A 51 3.58 -25.85 -1.74
C LEU A 51 4.40 -26.84 -0.92
N CYS A 52 5.33 -27.51 -1.57
CA CYS A 52 6.33 -28.34 -0.91
C CYS A 52 7.69 -27.65 -0.97
N VAL A 53 8.33 -27.46 0.18
CA VAL A 53 9.58 -26.70 0.32
C VAL A 53 10.67 -27.57 0.94
N CYS A 54 11.75 -27.80 0.20
CA CYS A 54 12.94 -28.49 0.69
C CYS A 54 13.70 -27.63 1.72
N GLY A 55 14.45 -28.27 2.61
CA GLY A 55 15.34 -27.58 3.53
C GLY A 55 16.42 -26.76 2.81
N GLY A 56 16.51 -25.47 3.13
CA GLY A 56 17.41 -24.51 2.47
C GLY A 56 16.84 -23.88 1.20
N GLU A 57 15.70 -24.35 0.68
CA GLU A 57 14.99 -23.77 -0.45
C GLU A 57 13.96 -22.71 0.01
N SER A 58 13.63 -21.79 -0.88
CA SER A 58 12.49 -20.90 -0.76
C SER A 58 11.59 -21.04 -1.98
N ARG A 59 10.28 -21.15 -1.76
CA ARG A 59 9.28 -21.14 -2.84
C ARG A 59 8.30 -20.01 -2.63
N SER A 60 7.77 -19.47 -3.72
CA SER A 60 6.80 -18.39 -3.69
C SER A 60 5.58 -18.70 -4.53
N HIS A 61 4.43 -18.17 -4.10
CA HIS A 61 3.18 -18.19 -4.84
C HIS A 61 2.70 -16.75 -5.05
N ARG A 62 2.10 -16.49 -6.21
CA ARG A 62 1.61 -15.16 -6.58
C ARG A 62 0.10 -15.10 -6.44
N PHE A 63 -0.38 -14.24 -5.55
CA PHE A 63 -1.79 -13.91 -5.44
C PHE A 63 -2.09 -12.68 -6.29
N SER A 64 -3.11 -12.76 -7.14
CA SER A 64 -3.61 -11.61 -7.89
C SER A 64 -4.78 -10.98 -7.12
N LEU A 65 -4.69 -9.69 -6.88
CA LEU A 65 -5.61 -8.92 -6.05
C LEU A 65 -6.06 -7.65 -6.78
N GLU A 66 -7.30 -7.24 -6.57
CA GLU A 66 -7.85 -5.98 -7.04
C GLU A 66 -8.31 -5.17 -5.81
N PRO A 67 -7.65 -4.06 -5.48
CA PRO A 67 -8.10 -3.18 -4.41
C PRO A 67 -9.46 -2.58 -4.71
N ARG A 68 -10.26 -2.37 -3.66
CA ARG A 68 -11.55 -1.67 -3.71
C ARG A 68 -11.55 -0.39 -2.89
N ALA A 69 -10.80 -0.38 -1.80
CA ALA A 69 -10.63 0.80 -0.96
C ALA A 69 -9.32 1.54 -1.30
N LEU A 70 -9.36 2.88 -1.23
CA LEU A 70 -8.18 3.73 -1.31
C LEU A 70 -7.54 3.92 0.06
N GLY A 71 -6.26 4.27 0.08
CA GLY A 71 -5.50 4.52 1.30
C GLY A 71 -4.77 3.27 1.81
N GLN A 72 -4.71 3.11 3.13
CA GLN A 72 -3.93 2.05 3.78
C GLN A 72 -4.75 0.76 3.91
N VAL A 73 -4.43 -0.25 3.11
CA VAL A 73 -5.11 -1.56 3.09
C VAL A 73 -4.20 -2.64 3.69
N ASN A 74 -4.71 -3.42 4.65
CA ASN A 74 -3.94 -4.49 5.28
C ASN A 74 -4.15 -5.83 4.57
N VAL A 75 -3.06 -6.48 4.18
CA VAL A 75 -3.09 -7.79 3.52
C VAL A 75 -2.37 -8.81 4.37
N THR A 76 -3.10 -9.82 4.83
CA THR A 76 -2.58 -10.91 5.68
C THR A 76 -2.50 -12.22 4.91
N VAL A 77 -1.33 -12.83 4.91
CA VAL A 77 -1.10 -14.18 4.38
C VAL A 77 -0.72 -15.11 5.52
N TYR A 78 -1.45 -16.20 5.65
CA TYR A 78 -1.16 -17.27 6.58
C TYR A 78 -0.38 -18.40 5.91
N GLY A 79 0.63 -18.93 6.58
CA GLY A 79 1.34 -20.14 6.22
C GLY A 79 1.19 -21.19 7.31
N PHE A 80 0.63 -22.35 6.98
CA PHE A 80 0.49 -23.46 7.92
C PHE A 80 1.19 -24.69 7.34
N SER A 81 2.01 -25.37 8.13
CA SER A 81 2.46 -26.71 7.75
C SER A 81 1.30 -27.70 7.91
N LEU A 82 1.25 -28.67 7.00
CA LEU A 82 0.29 -29.76 7.04
C LEU A 82 0.98 -31.01 7.55
N GLU A 83 0.28 -31.78 8.37
CA GLU A 83 0.74 -33.08 8.88
C GLU A 83 0.30 -34.23 7.96
N ASP A 84 -0.68 -33.96 7.09
CA ASP A 84 -1.18 -34.90 6.09
C ASP A 84 -0.31 -34.88 4.84
N ASP A 85 0.02 -36.07 4.35
CA ASP A 85 0.88 -36.28 3.19
C ASP A 85 0.01 -36.26 1.92
N ASP A 86 -0.07 -35.11 1.23
CA ASP A 86 -0.71 -35.05 -0.08
C ASP A 86 0.32 -35.39 -1.18
N GLU A 87 0.30 -36.66 -1.63
CA GLU A 87 1.15 -37.14 -2.73
C GLU A 87 0.98 -36.31 -4.03
N ALA A 88 -0.18 -35.68 -4.23
CA ALA A 88 -0.44 -34.82 -5.38
C ALA A 88 0.37 -33.51 -5.39
N VAL A 89 0.87 -33.06 -4.23
CA VAL A 89 1.60 -31.78 -4.09
C VAL A 89 3.10 -32.01 -3.92
N CYS A 90 3.49 -33.01 -3.11
CA CYS A 90 4.88 -33.32 -2.79
C CYS A 90 5.44 -34.54 -3.54
N GLY A 91 4.63 -35.22 -4.36
CA GLY A 91 5.01 -36.48 -5.00
C GLY A 91 5.23 -37.59 -3.97
N ASN A 92 6.16 -38.52 -4.29
CA ASN A 92 6.47 -39.69 -3.46
C ASN A 92 7.56 -39.42 -2.41
N GLU A 93 7.91 -38.16 -2.14
CA GLU A 93 8.98 -37.79 -1.20
C GLU A 93 8.46 -37.75 0.25
N VAL A 94 9.31 -38.14 1.21
CA VAL A 94 8.95 -38.19 2.63
C VAL A 94 8.82 -36.76 3.18
N THR A 95 7.62 -36.43 3.61
CA THR A 95 7.23 -35.17 4.25
C THR A 95 7.52 -35.18 5.75
N ALA A 96 7.97 -34.05 6.27
CA ALA A 96 8.17 -33.87 7.69
C ALA A 96 6.85 -33.52 8.39
N ARG A 97 6.47 -34.34 9.38
CA ARG A 97 5.35 -34.06 10.30
C ARG A 97 5.75 -33.02 11.33
N LEU A 98 5.82 -31.77 10.89
CA LEU A 98 6.11 -30.62 11.74
C LEU A 98 4.88 -29.74 11.79
N SER A 99 4.54 -29.25 12.98
CA SER A 99 3.50 -28.25 13.18
C SER A 99 4.16 -26.88 13.33
N ALA A 100 3.97 -26.02 12.34
CA ALA A 100 4.48 -24.66 12.26
C ALA A 100 3.41 -23.78 11.61
N ARG A 101 3.22 -22.60 12.16
CA ARG A 101 2.24 -21.63 11.68
C ARG A 101 2.89 -20.26 11.69
N ASP A 102 2.71 -19.53 10.60
CA ASP A 102 3.21 -18.16 10.44
C ASP A 102 2.12 -17.30 9.81
N ALA A 103 2.13 -16.01 10.13
CA ALA A 103 1.20 -15.05 9.59
C ALA A 103 1.93 -13.73 9.35
N VAL A 104 1.87 -13.25 8.12
CA VAL A 104 2.49 -11.98 7.74
C VAL A 104 1.39 -11.05 7.27
N SER A 105 1.21 -9.95 7.98
CA SER A 105 0.36 -8.84 7.56
C SER A 105 1.22 -7.67 7.08
N LYS A 106 0.90 -7.14 5.90
CA LYS A 106 1.54 -5.95 5.34
C LYS A 106 0.50 -4.92 4.93
N GLN A 107 0.77 -3.69 5.30
CA GLN A 107 -0.03 -2.54 4.89
C GLN A 107 0.44 -2.04 3.52
N LEU A 108 -0.49 -1.90 2.60
CA LEU A 108 -0.27 -1.39 1.24
C LEU A 108 -0.95 -0.03 1.11
N LEU A 109 -0.25 0.94 0.55
CA LEU A 109 -0.85 2.22 0.18
C LEU A 109 -1.44 2.10 -1.23
N VAL A 110 -2.76 2.21 -1.32
CA VAL A 110 -3.53 2.20 -2.56
C VAL A 110 -3.86 3.64 -2.93
N GLU A 111 -3.36 4.06 -4.09
CA GLU A 111 -3.62 5.39 -4.64
C GLU A 111 -4.75 5.32 -5.68
N ALA A 112 -5.46 6.43 -5.84
CA ALA A 112 -6.48 6.55 -6.87
C ALA A 112 -5.83 6.50 -8.27
N GLU A 113 -6.55 5.91 -9.21
CA GLU A 113 -6.08 5.83 -10.60
C GLU A 113 -6.36 7.10 -11.38
N GLY A 114 -5.59 7.31 -12.46
CA GLY A 114 -5.75 8.44 -13.36
C GLY A 114 -4.87 9.63 -12.99
N PHE A 115 -5.26 10.82 -13.48
CA PHE A 115 -4.51 12.06 -13.25
C PHE A 115 -5.24 12.93 -12.23
N PRO A 116 -4.56 13.41 -11.17
CA PRO A 116 -5.17 14.31 -10.21
C PRO A 116 -5.45 15.65 -10.88
N LYS A 117 -6.68 16.15 -10.73
CA LYS A 117 -7.07 17.50 -11.11
C LYS A 117 -7.31 18.32 -9.84
N GLU A 118 -6.65 19.47 -9.76
CA GLU A 118 -6.75 20.38 -8.63
C GLU A 118 -7.31 21.72 -9.09
N GLU A 119 -8.24 22.26 -8.32
CA GLU A 119 -8.80 23.61 -8.51
C GLU A 119 -8.60 24.41 -7.22
N VAL A 120 -8.10 25.64 -7.36
CA VAL A 120 -7.70 26.48 -6.23
C VAL A 120 -8.52 27.76 -6.25
N PHE A 121 -9.20 28.04 -5.14
CA PHE A 121 -9.97 29.27 -4.92
C PHE A 121 -9.27 30.15 -3.89
N ASN A 122 -9.00 31.40 -4.25
CA ASN A 122 -8.30 32.35 -3.39
C ASN A 122 -9.20 33.57 -3.13
N TYR A 123 -9.36 33.93 -1.85
CA TYR A 123 -10.14 35.11 -1.45
C TYR A 123 -9.31 35.99 -0.52
N PHE A 124 -9.36 37.30 -0.75
CA PHE A 124 -8.74 38.29 0.12
C PHE A 124 -9.83 39.13 0.77
N VAL A 125 -9.82 39.18 2.11
CA VAL A 125 -10.89 39.78 2.91
C VAL A 125 -10.33 40.87 3.81
N CYS A 126 -10.87 42.09 3.66
CA CYS A 126 -10.57 43.22 4.54
C CYS A 126 -11.78 43.52 5.44
N PRO A 127 -11.67 43.35 6.78
CA PRO A 127 -12.76 43.59 7.72
C PRO A 127 -13.32 45.02 7.69
N GLU A 128 -12.47 46.02 7.38
CA GLU A 128 -12.86 47.44 7.32
C GLU A 128 -13.91 47.72 6.23
N ASN A 129 -13.87 46.97 5.12
CA ASN A 129 -14.78 47.17 3.99
C ASN A 129 -16.11 46.40 4.14
N THR A 130 -16.29 45.65 5.22
CA THR A 130 -17.39 44.68 5.38
C THR A 130 -18.20 44.87 6.65
N ASN A 131 -18.08 46.02 7.32
CA ASN A 131 -18.71 46.28 8.63
C ASN A 131 -18.48 45.15 9.66
N GLY A 132 -17.33 44.47 9.56
CA GLY A 132 -16.95 43.37 10.45
C GLY A 132 -17.53 41.99 10.12
N THR A 133 -18.23 41.78 9.00
CA THR A 133 -18.74 40.44 8.63
C THR A 133 -18.59 40.18 7.14
N TYR A 134 -17.88 39.11 6.79
CA TYR A 134 -17.72 38.65 5.40
C TYR A 134 -18.10 37.17 5.32
N ALA A 135 -18.89 36.81 4.31
CA ALA A 135 -19.26 35.44 3.98
C ALA A 135 -19.08 35.23 2.47
N THR A 136 -18.49 34.10 2.10
CA THR A 136 -18.37 33.66 0.71
C THR A 136 -18.71 32.17 0.66
N GLU A 137 -19.38 31.76 -0.41
CA GLU A 137 -19.71 30.37 -0.68
C GLU A 137 -18.87 29.90 -1.86
N VAL A 138 -18.39 28.65 -1.79
CA VAL A 138 -17.55 28.04 -2.83
C VAL A 138 -18.17 26.71 -3.21
N ASP A 139 -18.57 26.59 -4.47
CA ASP A 139 -19.11 25.34 -5.00
C ASP A 139 -17.98 24.39 -5.38
N LEU A 140 -17.86 23.28 -4.64
CA LEU A 140 -16.89 22.22 -4.92
C LEU A 140 -17.47 21.24 -5.95
N LEU A 141 -17.43 21.63 -7.22
CA LEU A 141 -17.90 20.81 -8.33
C LEU A 141 -16.87 19.72 -8.66
N LEU A 142 -17.24 18.46 -8.48
CA LEU A 142 -16.44 17.32 -8.92
C LEU A 142 -16.84 16.92 -10.35
N PRO A 143 -15.89 16.58 -11.22
CA PRO A 143 -16.21 16.13 -12.57
C PRO A 143 -16.85 14.73 -12.54
N GLU A 144 -17.61 14.38 -13.58
CA GLU A 144 -18.37 13.11 -13.66
C GLU A 144 -17.47 11.85 -13.69
N ASP A 145 -16.20 12.00 -14.04
CA ASP A 145 -15.19 10.94 -14.13
C ASP A 145 -14.35 10.78 -12.85
N VAL A 146 -14.76 11.40 -11.74
CA VAL A 146 -14.07 11.27 -10.44
C VAL A 146 -14.05 9.82 -9.94
N VAL A 147 -12.89 9.39 -9.43
CA VAL A 147 -12.75 8.11 -8.72
C VAL A 147 -13.33 8.26 -7.31
N GLU A 148 -14.20 7.33 -6.89
CA GLU A 148 -14.78 7.36 -5.56
C GLU A 148 -13.72 7.40 -4.45
N GLY A 149 -13.89 8.29 -3.48
CA GLY A 149 -12.94 8.47 -2.37
C GLY A 149 -11.65 9.22 -2.72
N SER A 150 -11.43 9.63 -3.97
CA SER A 150 -10.25 10.41 -4.38
C SER A 150 -10.37 11.92 -4.08
N GLY A 151 -11.61 12.42 -3.99
CA GLY A 151 -11.89 13.82 -3.72
C GLY A 151 -11.40 14.27 -2.35
N ARG A 152 -10.62 15.35 -2.31
CA ARG A 152 -10.13 15.98 -1.09
C ARG A 152 -10.10 17.50 -1.25
N ALA A 153 -10.44 18.21 -0.20
CA ALA A 153 -10.41 19.67 -0.16
C ALA A 153 -9.61 20.14 1.06
N PHE A 154 -8.82 21.19 0.87
CA PHE A 154 -8.02 21.80 1.91
C PHE A 154 -8.35 23.29 1.97
N VAL A 155 -8.52 23.81 3.18
CA VAL A 155 -8.74 25.24 3.43
C VAL A 155 -7.60 25.75 4.30
N SER A 156 -6.98 26.84 3.88
CA SER A 156 -5.94 27.53 4.63
C SER A 156 -6.32 29.00 4.76
N VAL A 157 -6.23 29.53 5.98
CA VAL A 157 -6.52 30.93 6.28
C VAL A 157 -5.27 31.56 6.88
N THR A 158 -4.80 32.64 6.28
CA THR A 158 -3.68 33.44 6.81
C THR A 158 -4.10 34.88 6.97
N GLY A 159 -3.73 35.49 8.11
CA GLY A 159 -3.89 36.94 8.34
C GLY A 159 -2.71 37.76 7.83
N ASP A 160 -1.63 37.10 7.41
CA ASP A 160 -0.42 37.74 6.91
C ASP A 160 -0.04 37.11 5.56
N LEU A 161 -0.10 37.92 4.51
CA LEU A 161 0.25 37.52 3.14
C LEU A 161 1.75 37.28 2.99
N MET A 162 2.58 38.02 3.73
CA MET A 162 4.04 37.98 3.63
C MET A 162 4.71 37.11 4.69
N GLY A 163 4.02 36.78 5.78
CA GLY A 163 4.53 35.94 6.87
C GLY A 163 5.25 34.67 6.38
N PRO A 164 4.65 33.87 5.48
CA PRO A 164 5.31 32.69 4.90
C PRO A 164 6.53 33.01 4.04
N ALA A 165 6.56 34.15 3.35
CA ALA A 165 7.69 34.59 2.52
C ALA A 165 8.85 35.15 3.35
N LEU A 166 8.57 35.65 4.56
CA LEU A 166 9.57 36.14 5.51
C LEU A 166 10.24 34.99 6.29
N ASN A 167 9.66 33.79 6.28
CA ASN A 167 10.30 32.59 6.83
C ASN A 167 11.57 32.27 6.04
N GLY A 168 12.72 32.30 6.72
CA GLY A 168 14.02 32.01 6.10
C GLY A 168 14.82 33.24 5.66
N LEU A 169 14.36 34.47 5.92
CA LEU A 169 15.12 35.70 5.63
C LEU A 169 16.51 35.71 6.30
N ALA A 170 16.61 35.16 7.51
CA ALA A 170 17.88 35.00 8.23
C ALA A 170 18.90 34.08 7.51
N SER A 171 18.43 33.21 6.61
CA SER A 171 19.27 32.29 5.81
C SER A 171 19.70 32.86 4.46
N LEU A 172 19.13 34.00 4.02
CA LEU A 172 19.46 34.66 2.76
C LEU A 172 20.78 35.45 2.85
N VAL A 173 21.10 35.99 4.03
CA VAL A 173 22.40 36.63 4.29
C VAL A 173 23.41 35.54 4.67
N LYS A 174 24.05 34.96 3.66
CA LYS A 174 25.30 34.22 3.84
C LYS A 174 26.44 35.17 3.53
N LEU A 175 27.46 35.22 4.38
CA LEU A 175 28.73 35.86 4.00
C LEU A 175 29.29 35.07 2.81
N PRO A 176 29.33 35.65 1.60
CA PRO A 176 29.86 34.94 0.46
C PRO A 176 31.38 34.88 0.63
N VAL A 177 31.90 33.67 0.84
CA VAL A 177 33.33 33.43 0.88
C VAL A 177 33.76 32.91 -0.50
N GLY A 178 34.42 33.76 -1.27
CA GLY A 178 34.90 33.44 -2.61
C GLY A 178 35.38 34.67 -3.36
N CYS A 179 36.39 34.51 -4.21
CA CYS A 179 36.94 35.56 -5.06
C CYS A 179 36.71 35.14 -6.51
N GLY A 180 35.94 35.93 -7.27
CA GLY A 180 35.81 35.70 -8.71
C GLY A 180 34.60 36.34 -9.36
N GLU A 181 33.42 36.20 -8.75
CA GLU A 181 32.18 36.81 -9.27
C GLU A 181 31.30 37.24 -8.10
N GLN A 182 31.42 38.52 -7.77
CA GLN A 182 30.53 39.25 -6.89
C GLN A 182 30.49 40.69 -7.36
#